data_AF-X0VWN0-F1
#
_entry.id   AF-X0VWN0-F1
#
_cell.length_a   1.000
_cell.length_b   1.000
_cell.length_c   1.000
_cell.angle_alpha   90.00
_cell.angle_beta   90.00
_cell.angle_gamma   90.00
#
_symmetry.space_group_name_H-M   'P 1'
#
loop_
_entity.id
_entity.type
_entity.pdbx_description
1 polymer ?
#
loop_
_entity_poly.entity_id
_entity_poly.type
_entity_poly.pdbx_seq_one_letter_code
_entity_poly.pdbx_strand_id
1 'polypeptide(L)' 'ANLLMLLGHYDYLTIDSWALKMVSHEWYDDAPVSTKEVEAAFKNWGEWKGLAYWLWNWSYVSD' A
#
# COMPACT_ATOMS: atom_id res chain seq x y z
N ALA A 1 -3.54 -12.39 -1.40
CA ALA A 1 -4.54 -11.79 -0.48
C ALA A 1 -4.17 -12.17 0.94
N ASN A 2 -4.28 -11.26 1.91
CA ASN A 2 -4.16 -11.62 3.32
C ASN A 2 -5.53 -12.11 3.87
N LEU A 3 -5.52 -12.87 4.97
CA LEU A 3 -6.76 -13.40 5.58
C LEU A 3 -7.73 -12.27 6.00
N LEU A 4 -7.19 -11.11 6.36
CA LEU A 4 -7.96 -9.94 6.81
C LEU A 4 -8.85 -9.36 5.70
N MET A 5 -8.34 -9.28 4.46
CA MET A 5 -9.14 -8.87 3.30
C MET A 5 -10.32 -9.82 3.01
N LEU A 6 -10.13 -11.12 3.21
CA LEU A 6 -11.19 -12.11 3.00
C LEU A 6 -12.28 -12.01 4.08
N LEU A 7 -11.92 -11.49 5.25
CA LEU A 7 -12.84 -11.25 6.38
C LEU A 7 -13.48 -9.84 6.35
N GLY A 8 -13.23 -9.04 5.31
CA GLY A 8 -13.79 -7.69 5.18
C GLY A 8 -13.06 -6.60 5.97
N HIS A 9 -11.89 -6.90 6.54
CA HIS A 9 -11.03 -5.91 7.20
C HIS A 9 -10.17 -5.18 6.18
N TYR A 10 -10.81 -4.34 5.37
CA TYR A 10 -10.15 -3.53 4.33
C TYR A 10 -9.42 -2.30 4.89
N ASP A 11 -9.55 -2.03 6.18
CA ASP A 11 -8.90 -0.93 6.88
C ASP A 11 -7.48 -1.29 7.36
N TYR A 12 -6.97 -2.48 7.05
CA TYR A 12 -5.62 -2.91 7.42
C TYR A 12 -4.68 -2.90 6.21
N LEU A 13 -3.61 -2.10 6.30
CA LEU A 13 -2.49 -2.12 5.36
C LEU A 13 -1.43 -3.11 5.86
N THR A 14 -1.14 -4.14 5.06
CA THR A 14 0.00 -5.03 5.32
C THR A 14 1.28 -4.36 4.87
N ILE A 15 1.85 -3.54 5.74
CA ILE A 15 3.10 -2.83 5.45
C ILE A 15 4.27 -3.78 5.71
N ASP A 16 4.74 -4.41 4.64
CA ASP A 16 5.93 -5.26 4.61
C ASP A 16 7.04 -4.60 3.79
N SER A 17 8.15 -5.32 3.57
CA SER A 17 9.25 -4.82 2.74
C SER A 17 8.83 -4.58 1.28
N TRP A 18 7.79 -5.26 0.80
CA TRP A 18 7.23 -5.03 -0.53
C TRP A 18 6.45 -3.72 -0.57
N ALA A 19 5.56 -3.47 0.39
CA ALA A 19 4.81 -2.21 0.48
C ALA A 19 5.73 -0.99 0.51
N LEU A 20 6.82 -1.06 1.31
CA LEU A 20 7.83 0.00 1.38
C LEU A 20 8.48 0.24 0.01
N LYS A 21 8.87 -0.82 -0.68
CA LYS A 21 9.48 -0.73 -2.01
C LYS A 21 8.52 -0.14 -3.04
N MET A 22 7.29 -0.62 -3.09
CA MET A 22 6.30 -0.20 -4.08
C MET A 22 5.90 1.26 -3.91
N VAL A 23 5.66 1.70 -2.67
CA VAL A 23 5.35 3.10 -2.36
C VAL A 23 6.54 4.02 -2.66
N SER A 24 7.76 3.58 -2.29
CA SER A 24 8.99 4.32 -2.59
C SER A 24 9.15 4.58 -4.08
N HIS A 25 8.98 3.54 -4.89
CA HIS A 25 9.09 3.64 -6.34
C HIS A 25 7.99 4.51 -6.96
N GLU A 26 6.73 4.31 -6.54
CA GLU A 26 5.57 4.97 -7.16
C GLU A 26 5.49 6.48 -6.85
N TRP A 27 5.85 6.88 -5.63
CA TRP A 27 5.55 8.23 -5.14
C TRP A 27 6.72 8.98 -4.52
N TYR A 28 7.89 8.37 -4.42
CA TYR A 28 9.06 8.96 -3.76
C TYR A 28 10.35 8.81 -4.57
N ASP A 29 10.28 8.56 -5.89
CA ASP A 29 11.44 8.45 -6.77
C ASP A 29 12.53 7.49 -6.24
N ASP A 30 12.11 6.32 -5.73
CA ASP A 30 12.97 5.30 -5.10
C ASP A 30 13.70 5.75 -3.81
N ALA A 31 13.31 6.89 -3.23
CA ALA A 31 13.83 7.32 -1.93
C ALA A 31 13.31 6.41 -0.79
N PRO A 32 14.12 6.13 0.26
CA PRO A 32 13.68 5.31 1.38
C PRO A 32 12.44 5.90 2.08
N VAL A 33 11.40 5.09 2.22
CA VAL A 33 10.16 5.47 2.92
C VAL A 33 10.00 4.69 4.22
N SER A 34 9.32 5.31 5.17
CA SER A 34 8.91 4.73 6.45
C SER A 34 7.52 4.11 6.36
N THR A 35 7.19 3.27 7.34
CA THR A 35 5.85 2.70 7.46
C THR A 35 4.76 3.77 7.60
N LYS A 36 5.08 4.90 8.27
CA LYS A 36 4.16 6.04 8.41
C LYS A 36 3.87 6.74 7.08
N GLU A 37 4.85 6.81 6.19
CA GLU A 37 4.67 7.40 4.86
C GLU A 37 3.82 6.50 3.97
N VAL A 38 3.97 5.17 4.08
CA VAL A 38 3.05 4.21 3.45
C VAL A 38 1.61 4.40 3.97
N GLU A 39 1.42 4.50 5.29
CA GLU A 39 0.09 4.76 5.86
C GLU A 39 -0.50 6.08 5.39
N ALA A 40 0.32 7.14 5.36
CA ALA A 40 -0.09 8.46 4.93
C ALA A 40 -0.50 8.45 3.44
N ALA A 41 0.24 7.72 2.61
CA ALA A 41 -0.06 7.61 1.18
C ALA A 41 -1.46 7.07 0.92
N PHE A 42 -1.95 6.12 1.74
CA PHE A 42 -3.28 5.53 1.58
C PHE A 42 -4.36 6.11 2.52
N LYS A 43 -4.02 7.10 3.35
CA LYS A 43 -4.90 7.63 4.40
C LYS A 43 -6.24 8.16 3.84
N ASN A 44 -6.22 8.78 2.67
CA ASN A 44 -7.40 9.42 2.07
C ASN A 44 -8.49 8.43 1.63
N TRP A 45 -8.17 7.14 1.54
CA TRP A 45 -9.15 6.09 1.21
C TRP A 45 -9.90 5.56 2.45
N GLY A 46 -9.56 6.00 3.67
CA GLY A 46 -10.30 5.67 4.88
C GLY A 46 -10.36 4.15 5.13
N GLU A 47 -11.57 3.61 5.33
CA GLU A 47 -11.82 2.18 5.52
C GLU A 47 -11.45 1.31 4.30
N TRP A 48 -11.29 1.93 3.13
CA TRP A 48 -10.96 1.26 1.88
C TRP A 48 -9.45 1.23 1.59
N LYS A 49 -8.62 1.78 2.49
CA LYS A 49 -7.18 1.97 2.26
C LYS A 49 -6.40 0.67 1.95
N GLY A 50 -6.76 -0.44 2.59
CA GLY A 50 -6.18 -1.76 2.29
C GLY A 50 -6.61 -2.29 0.93
N LEU A 51 -7.85 -2.02 0.50
CA LEU A 51 -8.33 -2.39 -0.84
C LEU A 51 -7.68 -1.52 -1.92
N ALA A 52 -7.54 -0.22 -1.67
CA ALA A 52 -6.84 0.71 -2.55
C ALA A 52 -5.38 0.29 -2.76
N TYR A 53 -4.68 -0.09 -1.69
CA TYR A 53 -3.33 -0.67 -1.77
C TYR A 53 -3.31 -1.97 -2.59
N TRP A 54 -4.26 -2.87 -2.33
CA TRP A 54 -4.29 -4.18 -2.97
C TRP A 54 -4.54 -4.13 -4.48
N LEU A 55 -5.42 -3.22 -4.91
CA LEU A 55 -5.81 -3.05 -6.30
C LEU A 55 -5.04 -1.95 -7.01
N TRP A 56 -4.03 -1.37 -6.35
CA TRP A 56 -3.24 -0.31 -6.97
C TRP A 56 -2.54 -0.85 -8.22
N ASN A 57 -2.66 -0.12 -9.32
CA ASN A 57 -1.99 -0.47 -10.57
C ASN A 57 -0.55 0.04 -10.54
N TRP A 58 0.30 -0.67 -9.82
CA TRP A 58 1.68 -0.28 -9.59
C TRP A 58 2.50 -0.20 -10.89
N SER A 59 3.26 0.88 -11.06
CA SER A 59 4.15 1.08 -12.21
C SER A 59 5.24 0.00 -12.27
N TYR A 60 5.80 -0.37 -11.11
CA TYR A 60 6.90 -1.34 -10.97
C TYR A 60 6.62 -2.73 -11.58
N VAL A 61 5.35 -3.13 -11.69
CA VAL A 61 4.93 -4.44 -12.22
C VAL A 61 4.30 -4.32 -13.62
N SER A 62 3.94 -3.10 -14.02
CA SER A 62 3.21 -2.84 -15.27
C SER A 62 4.12 -2.60 -16.48
N ASP A 63 5.44 -2.55 -16.26
CA ASP A 63 6.50 -2.57 -17.28
C ASP A 63 6.99 -4.00 -17.57
#